data_AF-A0A373C593-F1
#
_entry.id   AF-A0A373C593-F1
#
_cell.length_a   1.000
_cell.length_b   1.000
_cell.length_c   1.000
_cell.angle_alpha   90.00
_cell.angle_beta   90.00
_cell.angle_gamma   90.00
#
_symmetry.space_group_name_H-M   'P 1'
#
loop_
_entity.id
_entity.type
_entity.pdbx_description
1 polymer ?
#
loop_
_entity_poly.entity_id
_entity_poly.type
_entity_poly.pdbx_seq_one_letter_code
_entity_poly.pdbx_strand_id
1 'polypeptide(L)'
;MKITIEELQEYLFDHYKNGGIDQSLFMKLVEEIGEVAEVLNKKAGRKSVGQEDLQTQLGNELADVVHYTIAIAALNGIDMNDIILSKDKDASIKYNHRINLEQFVMERRTKDND
;
A
#
# COMPACT_ATOMS: atom_id res chain seq x y z
N MET A 1 -11.31 -0.14 13.63
CA MET A 1 -11.07 -1.50 13.09
C MET A 1 -9.69 -1.51 12.45
N LYS A 2 -8.94 -2.61 12.55
CA LYS A 2 -7.68 -2.81 11.81
C LYS A 2 -7.94 -3.90 10.77
N ILE A 3 -7.38 -3.76 9.59
CA ILE A 3 -7.45 -4.78 8.53
C ILE A 3 -6.04 -5.31 8.22
N THR A 4 -5.96 -6.53 7.71
CA THR A 4 -4.73 -7.14 7.20
C THR A 4 -4.63 -7.01 5.68
N ILE A 5 -3.44 -7.26 5.12
CA ILE A 5 -3.23 -7.32 3.67
C ILE A 5 -4.02 -8.49 3.06
N GLU A 6 -4.06 -9.62 3.78
CA GLU A 6 -4.83 -10.81 3.39
C GLU A 6 -6.32 -10.50 3.28
N GLU A 7 -6.92 -9.86 4.30
CA GLU A 7 -8.34 -9.46 4.27
C GLU A 7 -8.64 -8.51 3.11
N LEU A 8 -7.73 -7.57 2.81
CA LEU A 8 -7.87 -6.66 1.68
C LEU A 8 -7.75 -7.40 0.34
N GLN A 9 -6.81 -8.33 0.20
CA GLN A 9 -6.64 -9.14 -1.01
C GLN A 9 -7.87 -10.00 -1.29
N GLU A 10 -8.40 -10.68 -0.27
CA GLU A 10 -9.61 -11.51 -0.40
C GLU A 10 -10.82 -10.68 -0.84
N TYR A 11 -11.03 -9.52 -0.20
CA TYR A 11 -12.10 -8.59 -0.56
C TYR A 11 -12.00 -8.12 -2.02
N LEU A 12 -10.80 -7.72 -2.45
CA LEU A 12 -10.59 -7.21 -3.81
C LEU A 12 -10.66 -8.33 -4.86
N PHE A 13 -10.19 -9.54 -4.54
CA PHE A 13 -10.40 -10.70 -5.39
C PHE A 13 -11.88 -10.96 -5.61
N ASP A 14 -12.68 -11.00 -4.54
CA ASP A 14 -14.13 -11.22 -4.65
C ASP A 14 -14.83 -10.15 -5.48
N HIS A 15 -14.41 -8.89 -5.31
CA HIS A 15 -14.94 -7.75 -6.05
C HIS A 15 -14.63 -7.81 -7.56
N TYR A 16 -13.42 -8.22 -7.94
CA TYR A 16 -12.96 -8.16 -9.33
C TYR A 16 -12.96 -9.51 -10.08
N LYS A 17 -13.10 -10.66 -9.43
CA LYS A 17 -12.97 -11.99 -10.07
C LYS A 17 -13.89 -12.25 -11.27
N ASN A 18 -15.02 -11.55 -11.38
CA ASN A 18 -16.02 -11.75 -12.43
C ASN A 18 -16.03 -10.66 -13.52
N GLY A 19 -15.07 -9.72 -13.51
CA GLY A 19 -15.07 -8.61 -14.48
C GLY A 19 -13.85 -7.69 -14.46
N GLY A 20 -12.88 -7.92 -13.58
CA GLY A 20 -11.62 -7.22 -13.55
C GLY A 20 -10.77 -7.59 -14.76
N ILE A 21 -10.42 -6.59 -15.57
CA ILE A 21 -9.46 -6.74 -16.66
C ILE A 21 -8.13 -6.15 -16.16
N ASP A 22 -7.06 -6.94 -16.09
CA ASP A 22 -5.75 -6.50 -15.57
C ASP A 22 -5.29 -5.16 -16.18
N GLN A 23 -5.46 -5.00 -17.50
CA GLN A 23 -5.10 -3.76 -18.18
C GLN A 23 -5.89 -2.56 -17.67
N SER A 24 -7.18 -2.72 -17.36
CA SER A 24 -8.00 -1.63 -16.83
C SER A 24 -7.56 -1.23 -15.42
N LEU A 25 -7.24 -2.21 -14.56
CA LEU A 25 -6.72 -1.95 -13.22
C LEU A 25 -5.35 -1.28 -13.25
N PHE A 26 -4.48 -1.68 -14.19
CA PHE A 26 -3.21 -1.02 -14.40
C PHE A 26 -3.38 0.45 -14.85
N MET A 27 -4.31 0.73 -15.76
CA MET A 27 -4.59 2.10 -16.18
C MET A 27 -5.09 2.96 -15.01
N LYS A 28 -5.98 2.41 -14.16
CA LYS A 28 -6.41 3.07 -12.93
C LYS A 28 -5.24 3.32 -11.98
N LEU A 29 -4.39 2.33 -11.72
CA LEU A 29 -3.19 2.51 -10.90
C LEU A 29 -2.30 3.67 -11.38
N VAL A 30 -2.09 3.79 -12.69
CA VAL A 30 -1.30 4.89 -13.27
C VAL A 30 -1.98 6.25 -13.07
N GLU A 31 -3.31 6.31 -13.19
CA GLU A 31 -4.10 7.51 -12.90
C GLU A 31 -3.90 7.95 -11.44
N GLU A 32 -4.06 7.05 -10.47
CA GLU A 32 -3.92 7.38 -9.04
C GLU A 32 -2.50 7.84 -8.68
N ILE A 33 -1.47 7.27 -9.32
CA ILE A 33 -0.08 7.75 -9.16
C ILE A 33 0.06 9.19 -9.65
N GLY A 34 -0.64 9.55 -10.73
CA GLY A 34 -0.70 10.93 -11.24
C GLY A 34 -1.34 11.89 -10.25
N GLU A 35 -2.44 11.48 -9.61
CA GLU A 35 -3.14 12.28 -8.60
C GLU A 35 -2.28 12.49 -7.35
N VAL A 36 -1.60 11.43 -6.86
CA VAL A 36 -0.59 11.55 -5.79
C VAL A 36 0.47 12.59 -6.14
N ALA A 37 1.00 12.55 -7.36
CA ALA A 37 2.02 13.49 -7.81
C ALA A 37 1.48 14.95 -7.84
N GLU A 38 0.24 15.15 -8.29
CA GLU A 38 -0.40 16.46 -8.28
C GLU A 38 -0.54 17.02 -6.86
N VAL A 39 -0.98 16.21 -5.90
CA VAL A 39 -1.14 16.62 -4.49
C VAL A 39 0.21 16.97 -3.87
N LEU A 40 1.25 16.15 -4.11
CA LEU A 40 2.61 16.45 -3.62
C LEU A 40 3.17 17.75 -4.20
N ASN A 41 2.93 18.02 -5.49
CA ASN A 41 3.33 19.28 -6.13
C ASN A 41 2.59 20.48 -5.53
N LYS A 42 1.29 20.36 -5.26
CA LYS A 42 0.51 21.39 -4.55
C LYS A 42 1.06 21.66 -3.14
N LYS A 43 1.44 20.60 -2.40
CA LYS A 43 2.04 20.72 -1.06
C LYS A 43 3.41 21.41 -1.11
N ALA A 44 4.25 21.14 -2.11
CA ALA A 44 5.56 21.77 -2.28
C ALA A 44 5.45 23.26 -2.68
N GLY A 45 4.43 23.63 -3.46
CA GLY A 45 4.29 24.97 -4.03
C GLY A 45 3.50 26.02 -3.23
N ARG A 46 2.73 25.64 -2.19
CA ARG A 46 1.80 26.58 -1.51
C ARG A 46 2.12 26.85 -0.04
N LYS A 47 2.11 28.15 0.30
CA LYS A 47 2.08 28.72 1.66
C LYS A 47 0.72 28.44 2.34
N SER A 48 0.73 27.55 3.33
CA SER A 48 0.01 27.64 4.62
C SER A 48 -1.48 28.03 4.70
N VAL A 49 -2.30 27.93 3.64
CA VAL A 49 -3.76 28.14 3.76
C VAL A 49 -4.48 26.89 3.24
N GLY A 50 -5.01 26.07 4.16
CA GLY A 50 -5.81 24.86 3.84
C GLY A 50 -5.08 23.51 3.93
N GLN A 51 -4.06 23.35 4.78
CA GLN A 51 -3.25 22.12 4.87
C GLN A 51 -4.02 20.83 5.18
N GLU A 52 -5.16 20.92 5.87
CA GLU A 52 -5.96 19.75 6.27
C GLU A 52 -6.59 19.04 5.07
N ASP A 53 -7.00 19.81 4.05
CA ASP A 53 -7.59 19.29 2.82
C ASP A 53 -6.54 18.54 1.97
N LEU A 54 -5.34 19.10 1.82
CA LEU A 54 -4.25 18.43 1.09
C LEU A 54 -3.69 17.20 1.81
N GLN A 55 -3.76 17.15 3.14
CA GLN A 55 -3.37 15.96 3.90
C GLN A 55 -4.39 14.83 3.70
N THR A 56 -5.68 15.16 3.76
CA THR A 56 -6.77 14.22 3.53
C THR A 56 -6.75 13.72 2.09
N GLN A 57 -6.60 14.62 1.12
CA GLN A 57 -6.50 14.27 -0.29
C GLN A 57 -5.32 13.33 -0.55
N LEU A 58 -4.14 13.63 -0.01
CA LEU A 58 -2.98 12.74 -0.15
C LEU A 58 -3.25 11.35 0.44
N GLY A 59 -3.99 11.27 1.55
CA GLY A 59 -4.39 10.01 2.16
C GLY A 59 -5.30 9.18 1.26
N ASN A 60 -6.25 9.83 0.58
CA ASN A 60 -7.15 9.18 -0.38
C ASN A 60 -6.38 8.64 -1.58
N GLU A 61 -5.57 9.47 -2.25
CA GLU A 61 -4.89 9.02 -3.48
C GLU A 61 -3.87 7.90 -3.19
N LEU A 62 -3.21 7.93 -2.01
CA LEU A 62 -2.35 6.83 -1.58
C LEU A 62 -3.15 5.56 -1.28
N ALA A 63 -4.35 5.68 -0.73
CA ALA A 63 -5.23 4.53 -0.50
C ALA A 63 -5.67 3.91 -1.84
N ASP A 64 -5.96 4.73 -2.85
CA ASP A 64 -6.34 4.25 -4.18
C ASP A 64 -5.16 3.56 -4.89
N VAL A 65 -3.93 4.07 -4.74
CA VAL A 65 -2.71 3.36 -5.19
C VAL A 65 -2.57 1.99 -4.52
N VAL A 66 -2.79 1.91 -3.20
CA VAL A 66 -2.77 0.62 -2.48
C VAL A 66 -3.87 -0.29 -3.00
N HIS A 67 -5.10 0.22 -3.17
CA HIS A 67 -6.24 -0.53 -3.67
C HIS A 67 -5.95 -1.21 -5.01
N TYR A 68 -5.54 -0.46 -6.03
CA TYR A 68 -5.28 -1.05 -7.35
C TYR A 68 -4.04 -1.95 -7.36
N THR A 69 -3.01 -1.63 -6.57
CA THR A 69 -1.83 -2.51 -6.43
C THR A 69 -2.23 -3.87 -5.86
N ILE A 70 -3.03 -3.88 -4.79
CA ILE A 70 -3.47 -5.11 -4.13
C ILE A 70 -4.50 -5.86 -5.00
N ALA A 71 -5.39 -5.16 -5.70
CA ALA A 71 -6.33 -5.77 -6.63
C ALA A 71 -5.62 -6.53 -7.77
N ILE A 72 -4.59 -5.92 -8.37
CA ILE A 72 -3.77 -6.57 -9.40
C ILE A 72 -3.10 -7.83 -8.84
N ALA A 73 -2.49 -7.72 -7.66
CA ALA A 73 -1.86 -8.88 -7.02
C ALA A 73 -2.85 -10.01 -6.73
N ALA A 74 -4.03 -9.67 -6.21
CA ALA A 74 -5.09 -10.61 -5.88
C ALA A 74 -5.60 -11.36 -7.13
N LEU A 75 -5.88 -10.67 -8.24
CA LEU A 75 -6.31 -11.32 -9.49
C LEU A 75 -5.24 -12.22 -10.12
N ASN A 76 -3.97 -11.91 -9.87
CA ASN A 76 -2.83 -12.65 -10.42
C ASN A 76 -2.32 -13.75 -9.47
N GLY A 77 -3.01 -14.02 -8.36
CA GLY A 77 -2.62 -15.06 -7.40
C GLY A 77 -1.29 -14.78 -6.71
N ILE A 78 -0.92 -13.50 -6.56
CA ILE A 78 0.31 -13.08 -5.89
C ILE A 78 -0.01 -12.82 -4.42
N ASP A 79 0.63 -13.57 -3.52
CA ASP A 79 0.56 -13.30 -2.08
C ASP A 79 1.42 -12.08 -1.73
N MET A 80 0.80 -10.93 -1.45
CA MET A 80 1.54 -9.71 -1.15
C MET A 80 2.14 -9.73 0.25
N ASN A 81 1.53 -10.43 1.20
CA ASN A 81 2.07 -10.53 2.54
C ASN A 81 3.43 -11.25 2.51
N ASP A 82 3.50 -12.40 1.82
CA ASP A 82 4.74 -13.16 1.65
C ASP A 82 5.78 -12.40 0.82
N ILE A 83 5.37 -11.75 -0.27
CA ILE A 83 6.29 -10.96 -1.11
C ILE A 83 6.89 -9.77 -0.34
N ILE A 84 6.09 -9.06 0.46
CA ILE A 84 6.57 -7.93 1.27
C ILE A 84 7.59 -8.42 2.30
N LEU A 85 7.28 -9.50 3.03
CA LEU A 85 8.18 -10.08 4.02
C LEU A 85 9.50 -10.54 3.40
N SER A 86 9.43 -11.26 2.26
CA SER A 86 10.62 -11.76 1.58
C SER A 86 11.49 -10.63 1.05
N LYS A 87 10.90 -9.62 0.38
CA LYS A 87 11.67 -8.49 -0.15
C LYS A 87 12.32 -7.65 0.93
N ASP A 88 11.63 -7.40 2.04
CA ASP A 88 12.19 -6.65 3.15
C ASP A 88 13.37 -7.40 3.79
N LYS A 89 13.24 -8.73 3.96
CA LYS A 89 14.33 -9.57 4.47
C LYS A 89 15.58 -9.48 3.58
N ASP A 90 15.43 -9.60 2.27
CA ASP A 90 16.54 -9.45 1.33
C ASP A 90 17.16 -8.05 1.39
N ALA A 91 16.33 -7.00 1.46
CA ALA A 91 16.78 -5.62 1.61
C ALA A 91 17.53 -5.40 2.93
N SER A 92 17.06 -5.99 4.03
CA SER A 92 17.70 -5.88 5.36
C SER A 92 19.13 -6.43 5.34
N ILE A 93 19.35 -7.54 4.63
CA ILE A 93 20.67 -8.15 4.47
C ILE A 93 21.53 -7.27 3.57
N LYS A 94 20.99 -6.84 2.43
CA LYS A 94 21.69 -6.04 1.43
C LYS A 94 22.16 -4.69 1.97
N TYR A 95 21.35 -4.04 2.80
CA TYR A 95 21.60 -2.70 3.33
C TYR A 95 22.01 -2.71 4.82
N ASN A 96 22.29 -3.90 5.38
CA ASN A 96 22.74 -4.09 6.76
C ASN A 96 21.83 -3.40 7.80
N HIS A 97 20.51 -3.58 7.66
CA HIS A 97 19.55 -3.12 8.65
C HIS A 97 19.71 -3.92 9.95
N ARG A 98 19.44 -3.28 11.09
CA ARG A 98 19.56 -3.93 12.41
C ARG A 98 18.61 -5.14 12.56
N ILE A 99 17.38 -4.99 12.09
CA ILE A 99 16.34 -6.04 12.08
C ILE A 99 15.50 -5.89 10.81
N ASN A 100 14.85 -6.97 10.39
CA ASN A 100 13.87 -6.96 9.30
C ASN A 100 12.43 -6.76 9.82
N LEU A 101 11.48 -6.59 8.89
CA LEU A 101 10.07 -6.35 9.18
C LEU A 101 9.44 -7.47 10.02
N GLU A 102 9.74 -8.73 9.71
CA GLU A 102 9.24 -9.90 10.45
C GLU A 102 9.67 -9.82 11.92
N GLN A 103 10.97 -9.61 12.17
CA GLN A 103 11.52 -9.44 13.51
C GLN A 103 10.91 -8.25 14.24
N PHE A 104 10.77 -7.10 13.56
CA PHE A 104 10.14 -5.91 14.13
C PHE A 104 8.70 -6.18 14.59
N VAL A 105 7.89 -6.87 13.77
CA VAL A 105 6.51 -7.19 14.12
C VAL A 105 6.45 -8.18 15.28
N MET A 106 7.32 -9.20 15.30
CA MET A 106 7.40 -10.15 16.42
C MET A 106 7.73 -9.46 17.74
N GLU A 107 8.77 -8.60 17.77
CA GLU A 107 9.17 -7.85 18.97
C GLU A 107 8.07 -6.89 19.45
N ARG A 108 7.31 -6.28 18.54
CA ARG A 108 6.20 -5.40 18.89
C ARG A 108 5.07 -6.19 19.54
N ARG A 109 4.70 -7.35 18.98
CA ARG A 109 3.57 -8.16 19.48
C ARG A 109 3.87 -8.81 20.82
N THR A 110 5.12 -9.17 21.12
CA THR A 110 5.49 -9.64 22.46
C THR A 110 5.37 -8.53 23.50
N LYS A 111 5.80 -7.30 23.18
CA LYS A 111 5.66 -6.14 24.09
C LYS A 111 4.21 -5.72 24.35
N ASP A 112 3.33 -5.86 23.36
CA ASP A 112 1.91 -5.53 23.51
C ASP A 112 1.16 -6.60 24.37
N ASN A 113 1.79 -7.76 24.65
CA ASN A 113 1.23 -8.87 25.45
C ASN A 113 1.77 -8.94 26.90
N ASP A 114 2.72 -8.08 27.27
CA ASP A 114 3.26 -7.90 28.62
C ASP A 114 2.64 -6.68 29.32
#